data_AF-A0A957VJ82-F1
#
_entry.id   AF-A0A957VJ82-F1
#
_cell.length_a   1.000
_cell.length_b   1.000
_cell.length_c   1.000
_cell.angle_alpha   90.00
_cell.angle_beta   90.00
_cell.angle_gamma   90.00
#
_symmetry.space_group_name_H-M   'P 1'
#
loop_
_entity.id
_entity.type
_entity.pdbx_description
1 polymer ?
#
loop_
_entity_poly.entity_id
_entity_poly.type
_entity_poly.pdbx_seq_one_letter_code
_entity_poly.pdbx_strand_id
1 'polypeptide(L)' 'MNRTDAARLAAETVDVLARGGYTAPSGQYVDLRAAVQSAVDGTVAFPPDVSAPPSGSRH' A
#
# COMPACT_ATOMS: atom_id res chain seq x y z
N MET A 1 14.98 -13.29 -7.27
CA MET A 1 13.52 -13.19 -7.40
C MET A 1 13.17 -13.35 -8.87
N ASN A 2 12.38 -14.34 -9.23
CA ASN A 2 11.97 -14.59 -10.62
C ASN A 2 10.53 -14.08 -10.87
N ARG A 3 10.05 -14.12 -12.12
CA ARG A 3 8.71 -13.63 -12.49
C ARG A 3 7.59 -14.36 -11.74
N THR A 4 7.76 -15.66 -11.52
CA THR A 4 6.78 -16.51 -10.81
C THR A 4 6.69 -16.13 -9.34
N ASP A 5 7.83 -15.91 -8.68
CA ASP A 5 7.89 -15.48 -7.27
C ASP A 5 7.20 -14.12 -7.10
N ALA A 6 7.46 -13.19 -8.01
CA ALA A 6 6.84 -11.86 -7.98
C ALA A 6 5.33 -11.91 -8.18
N ALA A 7 4.84 -12.73 -9.12
CA ALA A 7 3.41 -12.91 -9.36
C ALA A 7 2.71 -13.50 -8.13
N ARG A 8 3.33 -14.50 -7.48
CA ARG A 8 2.81 -15.11 -6.25
C ARG A 8 2.71 -14.07 -5.12
N LEU A 9 3.77 -13.29 -4.91
CA LEU A 9 3.79 -12.26 -3.86
C LEU A 9 2.76 -11.15 -4.13
N ALA A 10 2.58 -10.76 -5.39
CA ALA A 10 1.59 -9.76 -5.78
C ALA A 10 0.16 -10.25 -5.49
N ALA A 11 -0.16 -11.50 -5.83
CA ALA A 11 -1.46 -12.08 -5.52
C ALA A 11 -1.73 -12.10 -4.00
N GLU A 12 -0.74 -12.53 -3.22
CA GLU A 12 -0.82 -12.53 -1.75
C GLU A 12 -1.02 -11.11 -1.20
N THR A 13 -0.35 -10.11 -1.78
CA THR A 13 -0.47 -8.71 -1.36
C THR A 13 -1.90 -8.18 -1.59
N VAL A 14 -2.49 -8.48 -2.74
CA VAL A 14 -3.89 -8.09 -3.04
C VAL A 14 -4.85 -8.73 -2.03
N ASP A 15 -4.65 -10.01 -1.72
CA ASP A 15 -5.45 -10.71 -0.72
C ASP A 15 -5.31 -10.12 0.69
N VAL A 16 -4.09 -9.70 1.08
CA VAL A 16 -3.83 -9.02 2.36
C VAL A 16 -4.57 -7.69 2.42
N LEU A 17 -4.51 -6.88 1.35
CA LEU A 17 -5.21 -5.61 1.27
C LEU A 17 -6.74 -5.80 1.33
N ALA A 18 -7.27 -6.82 0.64
CA ALA A 18 -8.69 -7.14 0.64
C ALA A 18 -9.21 -7.59 2.03
N ARG A 19 -8.41 -8.37 2.77
CA ARG A 19 -8.73 -8.77 4.16
C ARG A 19 -8.56 -7.61 5.15
N GLY A 20 -7.72 -6.64 4.81
CA GLY A 20 -7.39 -5.49 5.65
C GLY A 20 -6.19 -5.71 6.58
N GLY A 21 -5.42 -6.78 6.40
CA GLY A 21 -4.30 -7.09 7.29
C GLY A 21 -3.76 -8.51 7.11
N TYR A 22 -2.68 -8.82 7.82
CA TYR A 22 -1.99 -10.10 7.75
C TYR A 22 -1.34 -10.48 9.08
N THR A 23 -1.03 -11.77 9.24
CA THR A 23 -0.27 -12.27 10.39
C THR A 23 1.21 -12.27 10.04
N ALA A 24 2.02 -11.56 10.83
CA ALA A 24 3.46 -11.52 10.68
C ALA A 24 4.09 -12.86 11.12
N PRO A 25 5.36 -13.15 10.74
CA PRO A 25 6.06 -14.37 11.18
C PRO A 25 6.17 -14.51 12.71
N SER A 26 6.04 -13.42 13.45
CA SER A 26 5.96 -13.42 14.92
C SER A 26 4.63 -13.96 15.48
N GLY A 27 3.62 -14.21 14.63
CA GLY A 27 2.26 -14.56 15.01
C GLY A 27 1.36 -13.35 15.30
N GLN A 28 1.90 -12.13 15.31
CA GLN A 28 1.11 -10.92 15.53
C GLN A 28 0.28 -10.58 14.29
N TYR A 29 -1.01 -10.26 14.50
CA TYR A 29 -1.84 -9.68 13.45
C TYR A 29 -1.54 -8.19 13.28
N VAL A 30 -1.25 -7.78 12.05
CA VAL A 30 -1.05 -6.39 11.64
C VAL A 30 -2.30 -5.93 10.91
N ASP A 31 -3.08 -5.04 11.54
CA ASP A 31 -4.22 -4.39 10.91
C ASP A 31 -3.73 -3.21 10.04
N LEU A 32 -4.10 -3.22 8.77
CA LEU A 32 -3.74 -2.23 7.78
C LEU A 32 -4.93 -1.36 7.35
N ARG A 33 -6.16 -1.67 7.77
CA ARG A 33 -7.38 -1.06 7.22
C ARG A 33 -7.35 0.46 7.27
N ALA A 34 -7.11 1.02 8.47
CA ALA A 34 -7.12 2.46 8.67
C ALA A 34 -6.01 3.17 7.87
N ALA A 35 -4.81 2.57 7.81
CA ALA A 35 -3.68 3.12 7.07
C ALA A 35 -3.94 3.08 5.55
N VAL A 36 -4.43 1.95 5.03
CA VAL A 36 -4.77 1.80 3.61
C VAL A 36 -5.89 2.75 3.23
N GLN A 37 -6.95 2.84 4.03
CA GLN A 37 -8.05 3.76 3.79
C GLN A 37 -7.57 5.21 3.76
N SER A 38 -6.74 5.61 4.73
CA SER A 38 -6.15 6.95 4.77
C SER A 38 -5.28 7.25 3.54
N ALA A 39 -4.53 6.25 3.06
CA ALA A 39 -3.72 6.40 1.85
C ALA A 39 -4.58 6.56 0.60
N VAL A 40 -5.67 5.79 0.48
CA VAL A 40 -6.64 5.93 -0.61
C VAL A 40 -7.30 7.30 -0.58
N ASP A 41 -7.84 7.71 0.57
CA ASP A 41 -8.55 8.98 0.73
C ASP A 41 -7.63 10.20 0.54
N GLY A 42 -6.34 10.04 0.86
CA GLY A 42 -5.32 11.08 0.71
C GLY A 42 -4.64 11.12 -0.66
N THR A 43 -4.91 10.15 -1.56
CA THR A 43 -4.26 10.11 -2.87
C THR A 43 -4.89 11.13 -3.82
N VAL A 44 -4.06 12.04 -4.35
CA VAL A 44 -4.49 13.07 -5.31
C VAL A 44 -3.70 12.91 -6.60
N ALA A 45 -4.39 12.99 -7.74
CA ALA A 45 -3.77 12.99 -9.06
C ALA A 45 -3.43 14.44 -9.49
N PHE A 46 -2.16 14.69 -9.84
CA PHE A 46 -1.72 15.95 -10.42
C PHE A 46 -1.57 15.79 -11.93
N PRO A 47 -2.39 16.47 -12.76
CA PRO A 47 -2.23 16.45 -14.20
C PRO A 47 -0.98 17.28 -14.62
N PRO A 48 -0.43 17.07 -15.83
CA PRO A 48 0.86 17.64 -16.23
C PRO A 48 0.88 19.17 -16.33
N ASP A 49 -0.29 19.81 -16.44
CA ASP A 49 -0.49 21.26 -16.48
C ASP A 49 -0.57 21.90 -15.08
N VAL A 50 -0.63 21.09 -14.02
CA VAL A 50 -0.64 21.54 -12.63
C VAL A 50 0.71 21.28 -12.00
N SER A 51 1.34 22.34 -11.48
CA SER A 51 2.53 22.19 -10.65
C SER A 51 2.18 21.40 -9.38
N ALA A 52 2.75 20.21 -9.26
CA ALA A 52 2.68 19.43 -8.03
C ALA A 52 3.29 20.25 -6.87
N PRO A 53 2.75 20.13 -5.65
CA PRO A 53 3.35 20.75 -4.48
C PRO A 53 4.80 20.26 -4.32
N PRO A 54 5.71 21.09 -3.78
CA PRO A 54 7.06 20.64 -3.47
C PRO A 54 6.94 19.42 -2.54
N SER A 55 7.64 18.33 -2.85
CA SER A 55 7.60 17.09 -2.05
C SER A 55 8.02 17.39 -0.62
N GLY A 56 7.04 17.62 0.25
CA GLY A 56 7.26 17.89 1.66
C GLY A 56 7.66 16.60 2.38
N SER A 57 8.88 16.56 2.91
CA SER A 57 9.32 15.56 3.87
C SER A 57 8.44 15.65 5.12
N ARG A 58 7.42 14.78 5.24
CA ARG A 58 6.75 14.55 6.52
C ARG A 58 7.68 13.76 7.42
N HIS A 59 8.19 14.42 8.45
CA HIS A 59 8.79 13.83 9.64
C HIS A 59 7.71 13.31 10.59
#